data_AF-A0AA50DMZ4-F1
#
_entry.id   AF-A0AA50DMZ4-F1
#
_cell.length_a   1.000
_cell.length_b   1.000
_cell.length_c   1.000
_cell.angle_alpha   90.00
_cell.angle_beta   90.00
_cell.angle_gamma   90.00
#
_symmetry.space_group_name_H-M   'P 1'
#
loop_
_entity.id
_entity.type
_entity.pdbx_description
1 polymer ?
#
loop_
_entity_poly.entity_id
_entity_poly.type
_entity_poly.pdbx_seq_one_letter_code
_entity_poly.pdbx_strand_id
1 'polypeptide(L)'
;MKTRCLALLLLFAVAGCTSSSGKDFDDTKLAKIHYGQTSRQQLIDLFGEPTSETPYPEGHLLMMWSYSQAKAMSTTEGKTLTVQLDDGKVKSYTVSKT
;
A
#
# COMPACT_ATOMS: atom_id res chain seq x y z
N MET A 1 -47.70 37.01 9.50
CA MET A 1 -47.43 36.79 10.94
C MET A 1 -47.06 35.33 11.14
N LYS A 2 -45.88 35.06 11.72
CA LYS A 2 -45.51 33.83 12.46
C LYS A 2 -45.37 32.59 11.55
N THR A 3 -44.20 31.96 11.38
CA THR A 3 -43.29 31.46 12.42
C THR A 3 -41.90 31.27 11.81
N ARG A 4 -40.91 32.02 12.29
CA ARG A 4 -39.49 31.67 12.12
C ARG A 4 -39.12 30.64 13.21
N CYS A 5 -38.06 29.88 12.92
CA CYS A 5 -37.25 29.08 13.85
C CYS A 5 -37.69 27.64 14.11
N LEU A 6 -36.68 26.78 14.27
CA LEU A 6 -36.66 25.33 14.51
C LEU A 6 -36.95 24.50 13.24
N ALA A 7 -36.07 23.67 12.70
CA ALA A 7 -34.83 23.07 13.20
C ALA A 7 -34.00 22.73 11.94
N LEU A 8 -32.73 23.13 11.80
CA LEU A 8 -31.61 22.67 12.63
C LEU A 8 -31.72 21.16 12.92
N LEU A 9 -31.68 20.31 11.91
CA LEU A 9 -31.26 18.93 12.12
C LEU A 9 -30.52 18.40 10.90
N LEU A 10 -29.19 18.44 11.01
CA LEU A 10 -28.32 17.32 10.72
C LEU A 10 -28.69 16.51 9.46
N LEU A 11 -28.34 17.05 8.29
CA LEU A 11 -27.82 16.19 7.22
C LEU A 11 -26.32 16.46 7.07
N PHE A 12 -25.61 16.31 8.19
CA PHE A 12 -24.22 15.87 8.17
C PHE A 12 -24.26 14.40 7.72
N ALA A 13 -24.49 14.19 6.42
CA ALA A 13 -24.11 12.95 5.78
C ALA A 13 -22.59 12.92 5.84
N VAL A 14 -22.05 12.42 6.94
CA VAL A 14 -20.64 12.04 7.04
C VAL A 14 -20.49 10.92 6.01
N ALA A 15 -20.11 11.30 4.79
CA ALA A 15 -19.54 10.36 3.83
C ALA A 15 -18.36 9.73 4.56
N GLY A 16 -18.55 8.52 5.07
CA GLY A 16 -17.49 7.72 5.64
C GLY A 16 -16.53 7.41 4.51
N CYS A 17 -15.55 8.28 4.31
CA CYS A 17 -14.41 7.99 3.46
C CYS A 17 -13.70 6.81 4.12
N THR A 18 -14.00 5.59 3.68
CA THR A 18 -13.13 4.46 3.92
C THR A 18 -11.88 4.75 3.10
N SER A 19 -10.93 5.47 3.70
CA SER A 19 -9.65 5.75 3.06
C SER A 19 -8.87 4.45 3.04
N SER A 20 -8.81 3.85 1.85
CA SER A 20 -7.78 2.87 1.54
C SER A 20 -6.70 3.56 0.73
N SER A 21 -5.44 3.26 1.04
CA SER A 21 -4.29 3.76 0.31
C SER A 21 -3.46 2.59 -0.19
N GLY A 22 -3.01 2.70 -1.44
CA GLY A 22 -2.29 1.64 -2.13
C GLY A 22 -3.16 0.45 -2.53
N LYS A 23 -2.54 -0.52 -3.19
CA LYS A 23 -3.19 -1.75 -3.65
C LYS A 23 -2.81 -2.88 -2.72
N ASP A 24 -3.81 -3.61 -2.21
CA ASP A 24 -3.53 -4.84 -1.48
C ASP A 24 -2.83 -5.84 -2.40
N PHE A 25 -1.71 -6.37 -1.93
CA PHE A 25 -0.90 -7.34 -2.65
C PHE A 25 -1.00 -8.71 -1.99
N ASP A 26 -1.02 -9.73 -2.84
CA ASP A 26 -1.10 -11.12 -2.43
C ASP A 26 0.26 -11.57 -1.89
N ASP A 27 0.35 -11.73 -0.57
CA ASP A 27 1.56 -12.13 0.14
C ASP A 27 1.93 -13.60 -0.08
N THR A 28 1.01 -14.45 -0.55
CA THR A 28 1.34 -15.82 -0.94
C THR A 28 2.32 -15.87 -2.10
N LYS A 29 2.36 -14.81 -2.92
CA LYS A 29 3.30 -14.67 -4.04
C LYS A 29 4.73 -14.35 -3.60
N LEU A 30 4.97 -13.99 -2.34
CA LEU A 30 6.33 -13.77 -1.81
C LEU A 30 7.20 -15.03 -1.98
N ALA A 31 6.61 -16.21 -1.91
CA ALA A 31 7.31 -17.49 -2.13
C ALA A 31 7.86 -17.65 -3.57
N LYS A 32 7.42 -16.82 -4.52
CA LYS A 32 7.90 -16.79 -5.91
C LYS A 32 9.09 -15.84 -6.11
N ILE A 33 9.49 -15.11 -5.07
CA ILE A 33 10.69 -14.27 -5.09
C ILE A 33 11.91 -15.16 -4.87
N HIS A 34 12.82 -15.15 -5.82
CA HIS A 34 14.10 -15.86 -5.79
C HIS A 34 15.24 -14.85 -5.85
N TYR A 35 16.10 -14.86 -4.83
CA TYR A 35 17.27 -13.98 -4.75
C TYR A 35 18.20 -14.17 -5.95
N GLY A 36 18.69 -13.07 -6.52
CA GLY A 36 19.58 -13.04 -7.69
C GLY A 36 18.94 -13.49 -9.02
N GLN A 37 17.64 -13.83 -9.02
CA GLN A 37 16.93 -14.34 -10.19
C GLN A 37 15.72 -13.47 -10.53
N THR A 38 14.88 -13.16 -9.54
CA THR A 38 13.67 -12.38 -9.75
C THR A 38 14.04 -10.96 -10.19
N SER A 39 13.49 -10.52 -11.31
CA SER A 39 13.74 -9.19 -11.89
C SER A 39 12.70 -8.17 -11.44
N ARG A 40 13.00 -6.87 -11.67
CA ARG A 40 12.04 -5.77 -11.49
C ARG A 40 10.69 -6.05 -12.16
N GLN A 41 10.70 -6.48 -13.42
CA GLN A 41 9.47 -6.71 -14.16
C GLN A 41 8.65 -7.86 -13.57
N GLN A 42 9.31 -8.94 -13.14
CA GLN A 42 8.63 -10.05 -12.48
C GLN A 42 8.00 -9.63 -11.15
N LEU A 43 8.62 -8.73 -10.39
CA LEU A 43 8.00 -8.17 -9.18
C LEU A 43 6.73 -7.38 -9.53
N ILE A 44 6.76 -6.58 -10.59
CA ILE A 44 5.58 -5.84 -11.06
C ILE A 44 4.48 -6.79 -11.52
N ASP A 45 4.82 -7.87 -12.22
CA ASP A 45 3.85 -8.88 -12.65
C ASP A 45 3.22 -9.63 -11.46
N LEU A 46 3.98 -9.82 -10.37
CA LEU A 46 3.52 -10.48 -9.15
C LEU A 46 2.66 -9.58 -8.27
N PHE A 47 3.14 -8.36 -7.99
CA PHE A 47 2.61 -7.47 -6.95
C PHE A 47 1.94 -6.20 -7.50
N GLY A 48 2.04 -5.94 -8.80
CA GLY A 48 1.62 -4.70 -9.44
C GLY A 48 2.68 -3.60 -9.35
N GLU A 49 2.33 -2.40 -9.79
CA GLU A 49 3.21 -1.23 -9.69
C GLU A 49 3.50 -0.88 -8.21
N PRO A 50 4.76 -0.60 -7.84
CA PRO A 50 5.09 -0.17 -6.50
C PRO A 50 4.49 1.20 -6.18
N THR A 51 4.25 1.42 -4.90
CA THR A 51 3.83 2.73 -4.37
C THR A 51 4.96 3.76 -4.49
N SER A 52 6.21 3.32 -4.39
CA SER A 52 7.38 4.18 -4.62
C SER A 52 8.59 3.39 -5.09
N GLU A 53 9.43 4.05 -5.89
CA GLU A 53 10.75 3.58 -6.27
C GLU A 53 11.80 4.63 -5.90
N THR A 54 12.92 4.18 -5.35
CA THR A 54 14.02 5.07 -4.96
C THR A 54 15.33 4.47 -5.45
N PRO A 55 15.98 5.10 -6.44
CA PRO A 55 17.35 4.74 -6.80
C PRO A 55 18.25 4.89 -5.58
N TYR A 56 19.11 3.91 -5.36
CA TYR A 56 20.08 3.90 -4.27
C TYR A 56 21.49 3.82 -4.89
N PRO A 57 22.54 4.34 -4.24
CA PRO A 57 23.90 4.27 -4.76
C PRO A 57 24.32 2.85 -5.20
N GLU A 58 25.33 2.78 -6.06
CA GLU A 58 25.92 1.52 -6.55
C GLU A 58 24.97 0.65 -7.40
N GLY A 59 24.04 1.28 -8.13
CA GLY A 59 23.15 0.56 -9.06
C GLY A 59 22.03 -0.22 -8.36
N HIS A 60 21.81 0.07 -7.07
CA HIS A 60 20.72 -0.50 -6.30
C HIS A 60 19.40 0.25 -6.55
N LEU A 61 18.28 -0.46 -6.43
CA LEU A 61 16.94 0.14 -6.52
C LEU A 61 16.08 -0.37 -5.36
N LEU A 62 15.49 0.54 -4.60
CA LEU A 62 14.48 0.19 -3.61
C LEU A 62 13.09 0.36 -4.21
N MET A 63 12.29 -0.70 -4.14
CA MET A 63 10.89 -0.71 -4.55
C MET A 63 10.03 -0.98 -3.31
N MET A 64 8.96 -0.22 -3.14
CA MET A 64 8.08 -0.37 -1.99
C MET A 64 6.61 -0.43 -2.42
N TRP A 65 5.88 -1.40 -1.88
CA TRP A 65 4.43 -1.52 -1.97
C TRP A 65 3.85 -1.32 -0.58
N SER A 66 3.05 -0.27 -0.41
CA SER A 66 2.38 0.03 0.84
C SER A 66 0.87 -0.04 0.63
N TYR A 67 0.21 -0.83 1.46
CA TYR A 67 -1.24 -0.93 1.55
C TYR A 67 -1.68 -0.55 2.97
N SER A 68 -2.73 0.26 3.06
CA SER A 68 -3.37 0.59 4.32
C SER A 68 -4.87 0.73 4.12
N GLN A 69 -5.65 0.10 4.99
CA GLN A 69 -7.11 0.22 5.02
C GLN A 69 -7.57 0.61 6.41
N ALA A 70 -8.23 1.78 6.49
CA ALA A 70 -8.94 2.16 7.70
C ALA A 70 -10.17 1.27 7.88
N LYS A 71 -10.24 0.57 9.03
CA LYS A 71 -11.41 -0.23 9.42
C LYS A 71 -12.26 0.59 10.39
N ALA A 72 -13.53 0.77 10.07
CA ALA A 72 -14.48 1.36 11.01
C ALA A 72 -14.52 0.47 12.26
N MET A 73 -14.22 1.05 13.43
CA MET A 73 -14.21 0.38 14.75
C MET A 73 -12.99 -0.50 15.08
N SER A 74 -11.90 -0.51 14.29
CA SER A 74 -10.68 -1.32 14.58
C SER A 74 -9.39 -0.55 14.27
N THR A 75 -8.24 -1.12 14.65
CA THR A 75 -6.92 -0.68 14.18
C THR A 75 -6.84 -0.78 12.65
N THR A 76 -6.18 0.21 12.03
CA THR A 76 -5.84 0.24 10.61
C THR A 76 -5.08 -1.03 10.25
N GLU A 77 -5.54 -1.76 9.23
CA GLU A 77 -4.77 -2.87 8.66
C GLU A 77 -3.76 -2.31 7.67
N GLY A 78 -2.49 -2.67 7.83
CA GLY A 78 -1.42 -2.21 6.96
C GLY A 78 -0.51 -3.36 6.51
N LYS A 79 -0.01 -3.29 5.27
CA LYS A 79 1.01 -4.18 4.75
C LYS A 79 2.03 -3.37 3.94
N THR A 80 3.32 -3.57 4.23
CA THR A 80 4.42 -2.97 3.46
C THR A 80 5.37 -4.06 3.00
N LEU A 81 5.63 -4.12 1.70
CA LEU A 81 6.70 -4.90 1.10
C LEU A 81 7.77 -3.93 0.61
N THR A 82 9.00 -4.12 1.08
CA THR A 82 10.18 -3.41 0.59
C THR A 82 11.12 -4.41 -0.06
N VAL A 83 11.51 -4.17 -1.31
CA VAL A 83 12.43 -5.00 -2.07
C VAL A 83 13.65 -4.16 -2.48
N GLN A 84 14.83 -4.68 -2.23
CA GLN A 84 16.07 -4.12 -2.74
C GLN A 84 16.52 -4.92 -3.97
N LEU A 85 16.71 -4.22 -5.07
CA LEU A 85 17.37 -4.74 -6.25
C LEU A 85 18.84 -4.36 -6.24
N ASP A 86 19.63 -5.23 -6.84
CA ASP A 86 21.03 -5.04 -7.18
C ASP A 86 21.20 -5.47 -8.63
N ASP A 87 21.63 -4.54 -9.49
CA ASP A 87 21.70 -4.74 -10.94
C ASP A 87 20.39 -5.32 -11.53
N GLY A 88 19.25 -4.76 -11.10
CA GLY A 88 17.91 -5.14 -11.57
C GLY A 88 17.34 -6.46 -11.03
N LYS A 89 18.05 -7.14 -10.12
CA LYS A 89 17.66 -8.43 -9.54
C LYS A 89 17.50 -8.35 -8.02
N VAL A 90 16.60 -9.16 -7.46
CA VAL A 90 16.31 -9.12 -6.03
C VAL A 90 17.54 -9.52 -5.20
N LYS A 91 18.00 -8.61 -4.35
CA LYS A 91 19.05 -8.84 -3.35
C LYS A 91 18.48 -9.18 -1.98
N SER A 92 17.45 -8.46 -1.56
CA SER A 92 16.77 -8.66 -0.29
C SER A 92 15.32 -8.18 -0.36
N TYR A 93 14.48 -8.65 0.56
CA TYR A 93 13.14 -8.10 0.75
C TYR A 93 12.70 -8.24 2.21
N THR A 94 11.81 -7.36 2.64
CA THR A 94 11.20 -7.38 3.98
C THR A 94 9.71 -7.11 3.84
N VAL A 95 8.91 -7.80 4.66
CA VAL A 95 7.46 -7.56 4.76
C VAL A 95 7.10 -7.24 6.19
N SER A 96 6.34 -6.16 6.36
CA SER A 96 5.79 -5.72 7.64
C SER A 96 4.27 -5.66 7.53
N LYS A 97 3.58 -6.08 8.59
CA LYS A 97 2.13 -6.02 8.70
C LYS A 97 1.73 -5.40 10.03
N THR A 98 0.65 -4.64 10.05
CA THR A 98 0.14 -3.93 11.23
C THR A 98 -1.35 -4.18 11.39
#